data_AF-A0A9X8SX41-F1
#
_entry.id   AF-A0A9X8SX41-F1
#
_cell.length_a   1.000
_cell.length_b   1.000
_cell.length_c   1.000
_cell.angle_alpha   90.00
_cell.angle_beta   90.00
_cell.angle_gamma   90.00
#
_symmetry.space_group_name_H-M   'P 1'
#
loop_
_entity.id
_entity.type
_entity.pdbx_description
1 polymer ?
#
loop_
_entity_poly.entity_id
_entity_poly.type
_entity_poly.pdbx_seq_one_letter_code
_entity_poly.pdbx_strand_id
1 'polypeptide(L)'
;MRERKLSDEWVKDFNEIAQKQWEDFNFKLPNGESLKEVQERNIKALNHILSESKNQTVVIGTHGTALSTIINYYKPEFRYEAFNAIKHVFPWVVSFEFEGEALKEIRY
;
A
#
# COMPACT_ATOMS: atom_id res chain seq x y z
N MET A 1 10.14 -0.79 -2.17
CA MET A 1 8.96 -0.94 -1.28
C MET A 1 8.79 -2.41 -0.95
N ARG A 2 8.31 -2.76 0.26
CA ARG A 2 8.21 -4.16 0.70
C ARG A 2 6.79 -4.53 1.11
N GLU A 3 6.40 -5.79 0.93
CA GLU A 3 5.10 -6.28 1.40
C GLU A 3 5.01 -6.27 2.94
N ARG A 4 3.79 -6.27 3.47
CA ARG A 4 3.51 -6.41 4.90
C ARG A 4 4.01 -7.75 5.42
N LYS A 5 4.55 -7.73 6.64
CA LYS A 5 4.69 -8.93 7.45
C LYS A 5 3.37 -9.18 8.20
N LEU A 6 2.68 -10.28 7.92
CA LEU A 6 1.36 -10.55 8.51
C LEU A 6 1.45 -11.19 9.91
N SER A 7 2.33 -12.18 10.06
CA SER A 7 2.67 -12.86 11.33
C SER A 7 3.96 -13.66 11.10
N ASP A 8 4.55 -14.21 12.17
CA ASP A 8 5.58 -15.26 12.08
C ASP A 8 4.96 -16.64 11.79
N GLU A 9 3.68 -16.82 12.14
CA GLU A 9 2.97 -18.09 12.03
C GLU A 9 2.08 -18.15 10.78
N TRP A 10 1.70 -19.37 10.40
CA TRP A 10 0.79 -19.60 9.29
C TRP A 10 -0.61 -19.06 9.60
N VAL A 11 -1.09 -18.12 8.78
CA VAL A 11 -2.43 -17.54 8.89
C VAL A 11 -3.41 -18.36 8.04
N LYS A 12 -4.38 -19.02 8.71
CA LYS A 12 -5.39 -19.85 8.04
C LYS A 12 -6.42 -19.04 7.26
N ASP A 13 -6.86 -17.89 7.78
CA ASP A 13 -7.84 -17.02 7.12
C ASP A 13 -7.27 -15.65 6.82
N PHE A 14 -6.61 -15.53 5.67
CA PHE A 14 -6.06 -14.26 5.22
C PHE A 14 -7.15 -13.19 5.00
N ASN A 15 -8.33 -13.56 4.49
CA ASN A 15 -9.34 -12.59 4.10
C ASN A 15 -9.98 -11.94 5.33
N GLU A 16 -10.27 -12.74 6.36
CA GLU A 16 -10.80 -12.23 7.63
C GLU A 16 -9.80 -11.27 8.29
N ILE A 17 -8.52 -11.66 8.36
CA ILE A 17 -7.48 -10.81 8.94
C ILE A 17 -7.27 -9.54 8.12
N ALA A 18 -7.26 -9.64 6.79
CA ALA A 18 -7.16 -8.47 5.94
C ALA A 18 -8.33 -7.51 6.17
N GLN A 19 -9.56 -8.01 6.26
CA GLN A 19 -10.73 -7.19 6.52
C GLN A 19 -10.61 -6.44 7.85
N LYS A 20 -10.27 -7.14 8.94
CA LYS A 20 -10.03 -6.51 10.25
C LYS A 20 -8.96 -5.42 10.19
N GLN A 21 -7.88 -5.65 9.45
CA GLN A 21 -6.82 -4.67 9.24
C GLN A 21 -7.28 -3.41 8.48
N TRP A 22 -8.22 -3.54 7.55
CA TRP A 22 -8.79 -2.41 6.81
C TRP A 22 -9.91 -1.68 7.58
N GLU A 23 -10.54 -2.35 8.54
CA GLU A 23 -11.49 -1.76 9.50
C GLU A 23 -10.76 -0.97 10.60
N ASP A 24 -9.67 -1.53 11.14
CA ASP A 24 -8.77 -0.86 12.09
C ASP A 24 -7.31 -0.91 11.60
N PHE A 25 -6.81 0.23 11.14
CA PHE A 25 -5.44 0.37 10.62
C PHE A 25 -4.33 0.11 11.65
N ASN A 26 -4.65 0.11 12.94
CA ASN A 26 -3.71 -0.24 14.01
C ASN A 26 -3.75 -1.73 14.37
N PHE A 27 -4.77 -2.46 13.92
CA PHE A 27 -4.87 -3.90 14.16
C PHE A 27 -3.71 -4.64 13.50
N LYS A 28 -3.08 -5.52 14.28
CA LYS A 28 -2.03 -6.43 13.82
C LYS A 28 -2.04 -7.70 14.65
N LEU A 29 -1.63 -8.79 14.01
CA LEU A 29 -1.34 -10.04 14.71
C LEU A 29 -0.02 -9.90 15.49
N PRO A 30 0.20 -10.75 16.51
CA PRO A 30 1.50 -10.85 17.16
C PRO A 30 2.64 -10.98 16.13
N ASN A 31 3.67 -10.15 16.32
CA ASN A 31 4.86 -10.03 15.46
C ASN A 31 4.61 -9.66 13.98
N GLY A 32 3.39 -9.24 13.64
CA GLY A 32 3.02 -8.68 12.35
C GLY A 32 3.17 -7.15 12.31
N GLU A 33 2.89 -6.58 11.13
CA GLU A 33 2.74 -5.15 10.89
C GLU A 33 1.26 -4.80 10.74
N SER A 34 0.87 -3.64 11.28
CA SER A 34 -0.41 -3.01 11.00
C SER A 34 -0.41 -2.32 9.63
N LEU A 35 -1.57 -2.03 9.05
CA LEU A 35 -1.61 -1.28 7.78
C LEU A 35 -1.06 0.14 7.94
N LYS A 36 -1.20 0.74 9.12
CA LYS A 36 -0.57 2.02 9.45
C LYS A 36 0.95 1.94 9.36
N GLU A 37 1.58 0.95 9.99
CA GLU A 37 3.04 0.76 9.94
C GLU A 37 3.52 0.54 8.50
N VAL A 38 2.75 -0.23 7.72
CA VAL A 38 3.03 -0.50 6.29
C VAL A 38 2.90 0.76 5.44
N GLN A 39 1.85 1.55 5.65
CA GLN A 39 1.61 2.82 4.96
C GLN A 39 2.74 3.80 5.24
N GLU A 40 3.03 4.06 6.53
CA GLU A 40 4.04 5.03 6.97
C GLU A 40 5.41 4.75 6.34
N ARG A 41 5.88 3.49 6.38
CA ARG A 41 7.18 3.14 5.80
C ARG A 41 7.20 3.23 4.27
N ASN A 42 6.08 2.91 3.61
CA ASN A 42 6.01 2.96 2.15
C ASN A 42 5.89 4.39 1.64
N ILE A 43 5.18 5.28 2.34
CA ILE A 43 5.15 6.72 2.03
C ILE A 43 6.53 7.34 2.26
N LYS A 44 7.22 6.98 3.35
CA LYS A 44 8.61 7.43 3.55
C LYS A 44 9.53 6.99 2.41
N ALA A 45 9.41 5.74 1.95
CA ALA A 45 10.18 5.24 0.82
C ALA A 45 9.80 5.93 -0.50
N LEU A 46 8.51 6.20 -0.72
CA LEU A 46 8.02 6.93 -1.90
C LEU A 46 8.60 8.35 -1.95
N ASN A 47 8.52 9.10 -0.86
CA ASN A 47 9.05 10.47 -0.80
C ASN A 47 10.56 10.50 -1.04
N HIS A 48 11.30 9.51 -0.53
CA HIS A 48 12.72 9.39 -0.83
C HIS A 48 12.97 9.17 -2.34
N ILE A 49 12.22 8.26 -2.99
CA ILE A 49 12.32 8.05 -4.44
C ILE A 49 11.99 9.33 -5.21
N LEU A 50 10.90 10.03 -4.85
CA LEU A 50 10.53 11.31 -5.48
C LEU A 50 11.64 12.36 -5.34
N SER A 51 12.33 12.39 -4.20
CA SER A 51 13.42 13.32 -3.95
C SER A 51 14.67 13.05 -4.81
N GLU A 52 14.95 11.77 -5.11
CA GLU A 52 16.11 11.33 -5.90
C GLU A 52 15.83 11.32 -7.42
N SER A 53 14.57 11.17 -7.83
CA SER A 53 14.16 11.00 -9.22
C SER A 53 13.47 12.23 -9.82
N LYS A 54 13.94 13.43 -9.47
CA LYS A 54 13.35 14.68 -9.97
C LYS A 54 13.37 14.73 -11.50
N ASN A 55 12.23 15.08 -12.10
CA ASN A 55 12.02 15.15 -13.55
C ASN A 55 12.25 13.81 -14.28
N GLN A 56 12.11 12.68 -13.58
CA GLN A 56 12.21 11.34 -14.17
C GLN A 56 10.88 10.59 -14.02
N THR A 57 10.66 9.62 -14.92
CA THR A 57 9.61 8.61 -14.76
C THR A 57 10.24 7.35 -14.20
N VAL A 58 9.68 6.84 -13.10
CA VAL A 58 10.17 5.64 -12.41
C VAL A 58 9.08 4.58 -12.39
N VAL A 59 9.48 3.32 -12.61
CA VAL A 59 8.61 2.15 -12.43
C VAL A 59 8.99 1.45 -11.13
N ILE A 60 8.01 1.21 -10.26
CA ILE A 60 8.21 0.54 -8.97
C ILE A 60 7.48 -0.80 -8.98
N GLY A 61 8.23 -1.90 -8.83
CA GLY A 61 7.66 -3.21 -8.54
C GLY A 61 7.34 -3.34 -7.04
N THR A 62 6.10 -3.72 -6.70
CA THR A 62 5.69 -3.93 -5.32
C THR A 62 4.55 -4.97 -5.22
N HIS A 63 3.95 -5.10 -4.04
CA HIS A 63 2.88 -6.05 -3.76
C HIS A 63 1.55 -5.34 -3.47
N GLY A 64 0.44 -6.10 -3.57
CA GLY A 64 -0.91 -5.56 -3.54
C GLY A 64 -1.24 -4.77 -2.28
N THR A 65 -0.84 -5.23 -1.09
CA THR A 65 -1.16 -4.49 0.14
C THR A 65 -0.32 -3.22 0.26
N ALA A 66 0.98 -3.30 -0.03
CA ALA A 66 1.87 -2.16 -0.04
C ALA A 66 1.41 -1.04 -1.00
N LEU A 67 1.02 -1.40 -2.22
CA LEU A 67 0.47 -0.44 -3.19
C LEU A 67 -0.87 0.13 -2.71
N SER A 68 -1.76 -0.72 -2.20
CA SER A 68 -3.09 -0.31 -1.74
C SER A 68 -3.03 0.65 -0.57
N THR A 69 -2.09 0.49 0.36
CA THR A 69 -1.92 1.44 1.48
C THR A 69 -1.34 2.78 1.01
N ILE A 70 -0.53 2.82 -0.04
CA ILE A 70 -0.08 4.06 -0.68
C ILE A 70 -1.27 4.78 -1.35
N ILE A 71 -2.11 4.05 -2.10
CA ILE A 71 -3.31 4.64 -2.70
C ILE A 71 -4.22 5.20 -1.59
N ASN A 72 -4.44 4.42 -0.53
CA ASN A 72 -5.25 4.83 0.63
C ASN A 72 -4.72 6.10 1.31
N TYR A 73 -3.41 6.31 1.37
CA TYR A 73 -2.82 7.52 1.97
C TYR A 73 -3.30 8.80 1.26
N TYR A 74 -3.40 8.74 -0.07
CA TYR A 74 -3.84 9.87 -0.89
C TYR A 74 -5.34 9.89 -1.18
N LYS A 75 -5.98 8.72 -1.16
CA LYS A 75 -7.41 8.49 -1.41
C LYS A 75 -7.98 7.62 -0.28
N PRO A 76 -8.36 8.21 0.87
CA PRO A 76 -8.85 7.46 2.04
C PRO A 76 -10.10 6.60 1.77
N GLU A 77 -10.81 6.88 0.67
CA GLU A 77 -11.92 6.08 0.15
C GLU A 77 -11.48 4.72 -0.43
N PHE A 78 -10.20 4.54 -0.76
CA PHE A 78 -9.64 3.24 -1.14
C PHE A 78 -9.54 2.36 0.10
N ARG A 79 -10.58 1.53 0.32
CA ARG A 79 -10.72 0.66 1.50
C ARG A 79 -10.72 -0.82 1.10
N TYR A 80 -11.21 -1.67 2.00
CA TYR A 80 -11.20 -3.13 1.86
C TYR A 80 -11.81 -3.60 0.54
N GLU A 81 -12.93 -3.01 0.12
CA GLU A 81 -13.66 -3.40 -1.10
C GLU A 81 -12.79 -3.19 -2.35
N ALA A 82 -12.11 -2.05 -2.42
CA ALA A 82 -11.19 -1.73 -3.51
C ALA A 82 -9.97 -2.66 -3.51
N PHE A 83 -9.34 -2.86 -2.34
CA PHE A 83 -8.25 -3.83 -2.16
C PHE A 83 -8.68 -5.24 -2.56
N ASN A 84 -9.86 -5.68 -2.16
CA ASN A 84 -10.39 -7.00 -2.42
C ASN A 84 -10.73 -7.21 -3.90
N ALA A 85 -11.18 -6.17 -4.60
CA ALA A 85 -11.42 -6.21 -6.04
C ALA A 85 -10.11 -6.37 -6.85
N ILE A 86 -9.03 -5.71 -6.42
CA ILE A 86 -7.75 -5.74 -7.15
C ILE A 86 -6.82 -6.89 -6.74
N LYS A 87 -7.10 -7.59 -5.62
CA LYS A 87 -6.20 -8.63 -5.09
C LYS A 87 -5.89 -9.78 -6.08
N HIS A 88 -6.76 -9.97 -7.07
CA HIS A 88 -6.63 -10.99 -8.11
C HIS A 88 -6.25 -10.44 -9.49
N VAL A 89 -5.98 -9.14 -9.58
CA VAL A 89 -5.57 -8.48 -10.81
C VAL A 89 -4.04 -8.40 -10.80
N PHE A 90 -3.39 -9.26 -11.59
CA PHE A 90 -1.93 -9.27 -11.68
C PHE A 90 -1.47 -9.55 -13.13
N PRO A 91 -0.62 -8.66 -13.71
CA PRO A 91 -0.13 -7.42 -13.14
C PRO A 91 -1.21 -6.32 -13.11
N TRP A 92 -1.33 -5.61 -11.99
CA TRP A 92 -2.08 -4.36 -11.91
C TRP A 92 -1.11 -3.18 -11.90
N VAL A 93 -1.33 -2.22 -12.79
CA VAL A 93 -0.45 -1.06 -13.00
C VAL A 93 -1.24 0.20 -12.65
N VAL A 94 -0.67 1.02 -11.78
CA VAL A 94 -1.25 2.29 -11.33
C VAL A 94 -0.24 3.39 -11.61
N SER A 95 -0.71 4.51 -12.15
CA SER A 95 0.10 5.69 -12.43
C SER A 95 -0.16 6.77 -11.40
N PHE A 96 0.92 7.33 -10.85
CA PHE A 96 0.89 8.48 -9.95
C PHE A 96 1.66 9.62 -10.59
N GLU A 97 1.11 10.82 -10.52
CA GLU A 97 1.75 12.05 -10.98
C GLU A 97 1.96 13.00 -9.81
N PHE A 98 3.16 13.54 -9.68
CA PHE A 98 3.57 14.39 -8.57
C PHE A 98 4.20 15.70 -9.06
N GLU A 99 3.94 16.77 -8.33
CA GLU A 99 4.70 18.02 -8.40
C GLU A 99 5.51 18.15 -7.10
N GLY A 100 6.80 17.85 -7.18
CA GLY A 100 7.61 17.63 -5.98
C GLY A 100 7.11 16.41 -5.21
N GLU A 101 6.71 16.60 -3.95
CA GLU A 101 6.09 15.56 -3.11
C GLU A 101 4.55 15.64 -3.10
N ALA A 102 3.96 16.68 -3.73
CA ALA A 102 2.52 16.86 -3.78
C ALA A 102 1.92 16.03 -4.90
N LEU A 103 0.94 15.18 -4.55
CA LEU A 103 0.22 14.39 -5.54
C LEU A 103 -0.66 15.30 -6.41
N LYS A 104 -0.59 15.10 -7.73
CA LYS A 104 -1.48 15.72 -8.72
C LYS A 104 -2.58 14.77 -9.16
N GLU A 105 -2.22 13.52 -9.48
CA GLU A 105 -3.18 12.57 -10.04
C GLU A 105 -2.81 11.12 -9.71
N ILE A 106 -3.85 10.28 -9.54
CA ILE A 106 -3.72 8.83 -9.50
C ILE A 106 -4.69 8.23 -10.51
N ARG A 107 -4.17 7.39 -11.41
CA ARG A 107 -4.93 6.63 -12.42
C ARG A 107 -4.74 5.13 -12.18
N TYR A 108 -5.84 4.43 -11.94
CA TYR A 108 -5.92 2.98 -11.80
C TYR A 108 -7.16 2.41 -12.49
#